data_AF-A0A820GGD7-F1
#
_entry.id   AF-A0A820GGD7-F1
#
_cell.length_a   1.000
_cell.length_b   1.000
_cell.length_c   1.000
_cell.angle_alpha   90.00
_cell.angle_beta   90.00
_cell.angle_gamma   90.00
#
_symmetry.space_group_name_H-M   'P 1'
#
loop_
_entity.id
_entity.type
_entity.pdbx_description
1 polymer ?
#
loop_
_entity_poly.entity_id
_entity_poly.type
_entity_poly.pdbx_seq_one_letter_code
_entity_poly.pdbx_strand_id
1 'polypeptide(L)'
;MINYFYRIGNKPCNGPTVILHDWSYNIPTLALLPKDVGIAVGRNTPNKYIVVNVHYLLILKGDNSGLQLVMTRKPCKYHANTLLSGSSDIKLQPNTETIQVPFSCSYRGQLVSFFAAAVHTHMWGRVNSLYRVRNGNVTLIVKNSPKISQAFNLLSSPVDIQSGDYLIGQCVYDNNDDRVIVVGDTHNDEMCNIYVMYSYIPENITSNQQTVYRPPFPTCWNNLAPNMTKLIPEDSVIFPPIPDEDQTDVDESTSSSTTTVEV
;
A
#
# COMPACT_ATOMS: atom_id res chain seq x y z
N MET A 1 -27.53 6.82 3.14
CA MET A 1 -26.61 6.17 2.17
C MET A 1 -27.37 5.05 1.52
N ILE A 2 -27.34 4.96 0.19
CA ILE A 2 -27.86 3.77 -0.51
C ILE A 2 -26.67 2.81 -0.59
N ASN A 3 -26.81 1.63 0.01
CA ASN A 3 -25.78 0.60 -0.02
C ASN A 3 -26.10 -0.36 -1.15
N TYR A 4 -25.12 -0.59 -2.01
CA TYR A 4 -25.21 -1.61 -3.04
C TYR A 4 -24.16 -2.68 -2.79
N PHE A 5 -24.57 -3.94 -2.88
CA PHE A 5 -23.69 -5.09 -2.70
C PHE A 5 -23.52 -5.80 -4.04
N TYR A 6 -22.26 -6.07 -4.38
CA TYR A 6 -21.90 -6.76 -5.63
C TYR A 6 -20.77 -7.73 -5.35
N ARG A 7 -20.70 -8.82 -6.12
CA ARG A 7 -19.48 -9.62 -6.18
C ARG A 7 -18.42 -8.78 -6.88
N ILE A 8 -17.38 -8.38 -6.14
CA ILE A 8 -16.26 -7.65 -6.72
C ILE A 8 -15.46 -8.63 -7.58
N GLY A 9 -15.38 -8.36 -8.89
CA GLY A 9 -14.38 -8.97 -9.77
C GLY A 9 -13.04 -8.25 -9.67
N ASN A 10 -12.12 -8.46 -10.61
CA ASN A 10 -10.77 -7.90 -10.55
C ASN A 10 -10.71 -6.35 -10.55
N LYS A 11 -11.78 -5.66 -10.92
CA LYS A 11 -11.88 -4.20 -10.92
C LYS A 11 -13.04 -3.70 -10.06
N PRO A 12 -12.79 -3.24 -8.81
CA PRO A 12 -13.85 -2.73 -7.94
C PRO A 12 -14.39 -1.36 -8.39
N CYS A 13 -13.67 -0.62 -9.23
CA CYS A 13 -14.10 0.68 -9.75
C CYS A 13 -13.76 0.81 -11.24
N ASN A 14 -14.55 1.59 -11.98
CA ASN A 14 -14.30 1.90 -13.39
C ASN A 14 -13.23 3.01 -13.58
N GLY A 15 -12.89 3.74 -12.52
CA GLY A 15 -11.87 4.79 -12.54
C GLY A 15 -10.65 4.44 -11.68
N PRO A 16 -9.67 5.35 -11.59
CA PRO A 16 -8.51 5.18 -10.72
C PRO A 16 -8.93 4.88 -9.28
N THR A 17 -8.34 3.84 -8.70
CA THR A 17 -8.54 3.44 -7.31
C THR A 17 -7.30 3.73 -6.49
N VAL A 18 -7.51 4.03 -5.22
CA VAL A 18 -6.44 4.12 -4.24
C VAL A 18 -6.88 3.36 -3.01
N ILE A 19 -6.00 2.50 -2.48
CA ILE A 19 -6.25 1.81 -1.22
C ILE A 19 -6.07 2.81 -0.09
N LEU A 20 -7.12 3.02 0.70
CA LEU A 20 -7.13 3.98 1.81
C LEU A 20 -6.88 3.31 3.16
N HIS A 21 -7.19 2.02 3.25
CA HIS A 21 -7.05 1.20 4.45
C HIS A 21 -7.17 -0.27 4.06
N ASP A 22 -6.56 -1.14 4.86
CA ASP A 22 -6.79 -2.58 4.86
C ASP A 22 -6.88 -3.09 6.30
N TRP A 23 -7.46 -4.27 6.44
CA TRP A 23 -7.52 -4.99 7.69
C TRP A 23 -7.30 -6.47 7.39
N SER A 24 -6.59 -7.16 8.27
CA SER A 24 -6.34 -8.60 8.16
C SER A 24 -6.59 -9.25 9.50
N TYR A 25 -7.18 -10.45 9.47
CA TYR A 25 -7.36 -11.30 10.64
C TYR A 25 -6.02 -11.51 11.35
N ASN A 26 -6.01 -11.44 12.69
CA ASN A 26 -4.84 -11.53 13.57
C ASN A 26 -3.78 -10.41 13.46
N ILE A 27 -4.01 -9.35 12.66
CA ILE A 27 -3.17 -8.17 12.70
C ILE A 27 -3.85 -7.11 13.59
N PRO A 28 -3.18 -6.62 14.65
CA PRO A 28 -3.72 -5.55 15.48
C PRO A 28 -4.17 -4.38 14.61
N THR A 29 -5.37 -3.88 14.85
CA THR A 29 -5.87 -2.71 14.12
C THR A 29 -5.06 -1.49 14.56
N LEU A 30 -3.99 -1.19 13.81
CA LEU A 30 -3.21 0.02 14.03
C LEU A 30 -4.03 1.22 13.55
N ALA A 31 -4.13 2.25 14.40
CA ALA A 31 -4.52 3.57 13.94
C ALA A 31 -3.41 4.10 13.01
N LEU A 32 -3.51 3.79 11.72
CA LEU A 32 -2.46 4.11 10.75
C LEU A 32 -2.31 5.61 10.53
N LEU A 33 -3.38 6.40 10.73
CA LEU A 33 -3.34 7.83 10.53
C LEU A 33 -2.70 8.53 11.73
N PRO A 34 -1.58 9.26 11.54
CA PRO A 34 -1.00 10.06 12.59
C PRO A 34 -1.93 11.21 13.05
N LYS A 35 -1.61 11.80 14.19
CA LYS A 35 -2.32 12.99 14.69
C LYS A 35 -2.38 14.09 13.63
N ASP A 36 -3.55 14.72 13.50
CA ASP A 36 -3.85 15.82 12.56
C ASP A 36 -3.76 15.45 11.06
N VAL A 37 -3.68 14.16 10.73
CA VAL A 37 -3.72 13.63 9.37
C VAL A 37 -5.12 13.09 9.05
N GLY A 38 -5.68 13.46 7.91
CA GLY A 38 -6.96 12.94 7.45
C GLY A 38 -6.98 12.66 5.95
N ILE A 39 -7.81 11.71 5.53
CA ILE A 39 -8.02 11.41 4.11
C ILE A 39 -9.17 12.30 3.62
N ALA A 40 -8.90 13.15 2.64
CA ALA A 40 -9.91 14.03 2.06
C ALA A 40 -10.88 13.21 1.18
N VAL A 41 -12.18 13.27 1.49
CA VAL A 41 -13.28 12.63 0.76
C VAL A 41 -14.38 13.62 0.39
N GLY A 42 -15.17 13.29 -0.63
CA GLY A 42 -16.32 14.07 -1.08
C GLY A 42 -16.10 14.82 -2.41
N ARG A 43 -17.09 15.63 -2.81
CA ARG A 43 -17.26 16.16 -4.17
C ARG A 43 -16.03 16.88 -4.75
N ASN A 44 -15.31 17.63 -3.92
CA ASN A 44 -14.18 18.48 -4.33
C ASN A 44 -12.82 17.78 -4.10
N THR A 45 -12.83 16.49 -3.79
CA THR A 45 -11.64 15.70 -3.48
C THR A 45 -11.41 14.63 -4.56
N PRO A 46 -10.21 14.03 -4.63
CA PRO A 46 -9.96 12.87 -5.47
C PRO A 46 -10.85 11.67 -5.12
N ASN A 47 -11.19 11.51 -3.84
CA ASN A 47 -11.91 10.35 -3.32
C ASN A 47 -13.41 10.67 -3.18
N LYS A 48 -14.16 10.44 -4.26
CA LYS A 48 -15.61 10.73 -4.31
C LYS A 48 -16.47 9.61 -3.73
N TYR A 49 -15.97 8.39 -3.76
CA TYR A 49 -16.66 7.18 -3.31
C TYR A 49 -15.71 6.35 -2.46
N ILE A 50 -16.28 5.63 -1.50
CA ILE A 50 -15.57 4.63 -0.70
C ILE A 50 -16.20 3.29 -1.08
N VAL A 51 -15.36 2.35 -1.48
CA VAL A 51 -15.77 0.97 -1.76
C VAL A 51 -15.11 0.09 -0.71
N VAL A 52 -15.92 -0.66 0.03
CA VAL A 52 -15.43 -1.64 1.00
C VAL A 52 -15.43 -3.00 0.33
N ASN A 53 -14.27 -3.66 0.30
CA ASN A 53 -14.14 -5.05 -0.15
C ASN A 53 -13.99 -5.93 1.10
N VAL A 54 -14.86 -6.93 1.23
CA VAL A 54 -14.81 -7.91 2.33
C VAL A 54 -14.53 -9.28 1.73
N HIS A 55 -13.41 -9.88 2.13
CA HIS A 55 -13.00 -11.21 1.69
C HIS A 55 -13.50 -12.27 2.67
N TYR A 56 -14.47 -13.09 2.25
CA TYR A 56 -14.99 -14.20 3.03
C TYR A 56 -14.31 -15.51 2.63
N LEU A 57 -13.63 -16.15 3.58
CA LEU A 57 -13.12 -17.52 3.41
C LEU A 57 -14.23 -18.57 3.53
N LEU A 58 -15.27 -18.28 4.31
CA LEU A 58 -16.38 -19.18 4.57
C LEU A 58 -17.69 -18.60 4.02
N ILE A 59 -18.60 -19.47 3.61
CA ILE A 59 -19.95 -19.07 3.21
C ILE A 59 -20.75 -18.78 4.48
N LEU A 60 -21.08 -17.51 4.69
CA LEU A 60 -21.86 -17.05 5.84
C LEU A 60 -23.36 -16.93 5.50
N LYS A 61 -24.22 -17.24 6.46
CA LYS A 61 -25.67 -17.00 6.37
C LYS A 61 -26.02 -15.69 7.06
N GLY A 62 -25.83 -14.59 6.34
CA GLY A 62 -26.02 -13.24 6.86
C GLY A 62 -24.76 -12.72 7.55
N ASP A 63 -24.35 -11.51 7.18
CA ASP A 63 -23.18 -10.84 7.73
C ASP A 63 -23.39 -9.31 7.62
N ASN A 64 -22.87 -8.58 8.61
CA ASN A 64 -22.90 -7.11 8.66
C ASN A 64 -21.48 -6.55 8.84
N SER A 65 -20.45 -7.30 8.43
CA SER A 65 -19.06 -6.86 8.53
C SER A 65 -18.85 -5.60 7.70
N GLY A 66 -18.00 -4.70 8.21
CA GLY A 66 -17.75 -3.42 7.57
C GLY A 66 -16.75 -2.59 8.37
N LEU A 67 -16.71 -1.30 8.04
CA LEU A 67 -15.82 -0.33 8.67
C LEU A 67 -16.64 0.83 9.25
N GLN A 68 -16.28 1.28 10.44
CA GLN A 68 -16.75 2.55 10.98
C GLN A 68 -15.79 3.65 10.58
N LEU A 69 -16.31 4.71 9.95
CA LEU A 69 -15.52 5.87 9.53
C LEU A 69 -15.76 7.04 10.49
N VAL A 70 -14.69 7.53 11.12
CA VAL A 70 -14.73 8.79 11.87
C VAL A 70 -14.49 9.94 10.89
N MET A 71 -15.47 10.83 10.74
CA MET A 71 -15.43 11.93 9.77
C MET A 71 -15.59 13.27 10.47
N THR A 72 -14.89 14.29 9.95
CA THR A 72 -15.03 15.68 10.39
C THR A 72 -15.12 16.62 9.19
N ARG A 73 -15.84 17.74 9.37
CA ARG A 73 -15.84 18.85 8.40
C ARG A 73 -14.71 19.85 8.66
N LYS A 74 -14.08 19.79 9.83
CA LYS A 74 -12.92 20.62 10.15
C LYS A 74 -11.75 20.13 9.30
N PRO A 75 -11.13 20.97 8.46
CA PRO A 75 -9.97 20.56 7.68
C PRO A 75 -8.85 20.04 8.59
N CYS A 76 -8.28 18.89 8.23
CA CYS A 76 -7.08 18.36 8.88
C CYS A 76 -5.87 19.20 8.47
N LYS A 77 -4.85 19.27 9.35
CA LYS A 77 -3.62 20.01 9.05
C LYS A 77 -2.87 19.40 7.87
N TYR A 78 -2.87 18.07 7.82
CA TYR A 78 -2.25 17.30 6.74
C TYR A 78 -3.29 16.39 6.09
N HIS A 79 -3.17 16.23 4.78
CA HIS A 79 -3.95 15.28 4.01
C HIS A 79 -3.13 14.01 3.81
N ALA A 80 -3.78 12.85 3.86
CA ALA A 80 -3.18 11.57 3.51
C ALA A 80 -3.65 11.08 2.14
N ASN A 81 -2.76 10.36 1.46
CA ASN A 81 -3.09 9.51 0.33
C ASN A 81 -2.11 8.33 0.25
N THR A 82 -2.35 7.42 -0.68
CA THR A 82 -1.49 6.24 -0.88
C THR A 82 -0.83 6.31 -2.25
N LEU A 83 0.48 6.08 -2.26
CA LEU A 83 1.28 5.87 -3.45
C LEU A 83 1.20 4.38 -3.82
N LEU A 84 0.83 4.08 -5.07
CA LEU A 84 1.07 2.76 -5.64
C LEU A 84 2.43 2.76 -6.34
N SER A 85 3.34 1.91 -5.89
CA SER A 85 4.63 1.71 -6.53
C SER A 85 4.85 0.25 -6.93
N GLY A 86 5.61 0.01 -8.00
CA GLY A 86 5.70 -1.34 -8.52
C GLY A 86 6.19 -1.47 -9.95
N SER A 87 5.99 -2.65 -10.51
CA SER A 87 6.36 -2.98 -11.89
C SER A 87 5.35 -3.90 -12.55
N SER A 88 5.06 -3.65 -13.82
CA SER A 88 4.39 -4.59 -14.72
C SER A 88 5.37 -5.40 -15.57
N ASP A 89 6.68 -5.10 -15.48
CA ASP A 89 7.73 -5.75 -16.30
C ASP A 89 8.11 -7.11 -15.70
N ILE A 90 7.11 -7.93 -15.39
CA ILE A 90 7.25 -9.24 -14.76
C ILE A 90 7.33 -10.32 -15.84
N LYS A 91 8.44 -11.07 -15.83
CA LYS A 91 8.61 -12.29 -16.61
C LYS A 91 9.43 -13.29 -15.81
N LEU A 92 8.75 -14.12 -15.04
CA LEU A 92 9.39 -15.12 -14.20
C LEU A 92 9.67 -16.37 -15.02
N GLN A 93 10.95 -16.69 -15.24
CA GLN A 93 11.34 -17.89 -15.99
C GLN A 93 10.99 -19.16 -15.19
N PRO A 94 10.63 -20.27 -15.85
CA PRO A 94 10.36 -21.55 -15.18
C PRO A 94 11.55 -21.98 -14.32
N ASN A 95 11.28 -22.68 -13.22
CA ASN A 95 12.29 -23.32 -12.38
C ASN A 95 13.48 -22.41 -12.02
N THR A 96 13.19 -21.15 -11.70
CA THR A 96 14.20 -20.12 -11.43
C THR A 96 13.90 -19.40 -10.12
N GLU A 97 14.88 -19.41 -9.22
CA GLU A 97 14.82 -18.71 -7.93
C GLU A 97 15.43 -17.31 -8.00
N THR A 98 15.04 -16.44 -7.06
CA THR A 98 15.62 -15.09 -6.86
C THR A 98 15.54 -14.21 -8.11
N ILE A 99 14.40 -14.25 -8.80
CA ILE A 99 14.13 -13.38 -9.95
C ILE A 99 13.81 -11.98 -9.41
N GLN A 100 14.63 -11.00 -9.79
CA GLN A 100 14.50 -9.61 -9.34
C GLN A 100 13.80 -8.77 -10.40
N VAL A 101 12.71 -8.09 -10.00
CA VAL A 101 11.96 -7.16 -10.84
C VAL A 101 12.11 -5.75 -10.25
N PRO A 102 13.08 -4.95 -10.73
CA PRO A 102 13.31 -3.61 -10.21
C PRO A 102 12.37 -2.57 -10.83
N PHE A 103 12.11 -1.50 -10.09
CA PHE A 103 11.39 -0.32 -10.56
C PHE A 103 11.98 0.94 -9.96
N SER A 104 11.77 2.08 -10.62
CA SER A 104 12.28 3.37 -10.14
C SER A 104 11.58 4.57 -10.76
N CYS A 105 11.50 5.66 -10.00
CA CYS A 105 10.94 6.93 -10.47
C CYS A 105 11.65 8.12 -9.84
N SER A 106 11.73 9.23 -10.57
CA SER A 106 12.12 10.52 -10.00
C SER A 106 10.90 11.20 -9.36
N TYR A 107 11.05 11.68 -8.13
CA TYR A 107 10.02 12.45 -7.45
C TYR A 107 10.14 13.94 -7.80
N ARG A 108 9.05 14.53 -8.28
CA ARG A 108 8.92 15.97 -8.55
C ARG A 108 7.61 16.48 -7.99
N GLY A 109 7.65 16.94 -6.75
CA GLY A 109 6.48 17.41 -6.02
C GLY A 109 6.88 18.15 -4.75
N GLN A 110 5.87 18.57 -3.99
CA GLN A 110 6.08 19.15 -2.67
C GLN A 110 6.63 18.12 -1.66
N LEU A 111 7.03 18.57 -0.48
CA LEU A 111 7.45 17.69 0.60
C LEU A 111 6.29 16.80 1.06
N VAL A 112 6.53 15.49 1.17
CA VAL A 112 5.61 14.52 1.75
C VAL A 112 6.31 13.66 2.80
N SER A 113 5.54 13.09 3.72
CA SER A 113 6.05 12.19 4.76
C SER A 113 5.38 10.84 4.65
N PHE A 114 6.15 9.81 4.29
CA PHE A 114 5.70 8.40 4.26
C PHE A 114 5.63 7.88 5.70
N PHE A 115 4.58 7.13 6.04
CA PHE A 115 4.36 6.69 7.43
C PHE A 115 3.84 5.26 7.58
N ALA A 116 3.26 4.66 6.53
CA ALA A 116 2.91 3.24 6.52
C ALA A 116 3.10 2.64 5.14
N ALA A 117 3.34 1.33 5.07
CA ALA A 117 3.44 0.63 3.80
C ALA A 117 2.88 -0.80 3.87
N ALA A 118 2.39 -1.28 2.73
CA ALA A 118 1.95 -2.64 2.50
C ALA A 118 2.63 -3.18 1.23
N VAL A 119 2.95 -4.47 1.22
CA VAL A 119 3.50 -5.15 0.04
C VAL A 119 2.48 -6.16 -0.47
N HIS A 120 2.43 -6.34 -1.78
CA HIS A 120 1.51 -7.29 -2.41
C HIS A 120 2.14 -7.95 -3.63
N THR A 121 1.99 -9.27 -3.66
CA THR A 121 2.26 -10.18 -4.76
C THR A 121 1.22 -11.28 -4.71
N HIS A 122 1.20 -12.14 -5.72
CA HIS A 122 0.49 -13.40 -5.66
C HIS A 122 1.42 -14.50 -5.11
N MET A 123 1.38 -15.70 -5.71
CA MET A 123 1.90 -16.95 -5.14
C MET A 123 3.43 -17.04 -5.06
N TRP A 124 4.14 -16.44 -6.01
CA TRP A 124 5.59 -16.63 -6.20
C TRP A 124 6.43 -15.52 -5.54
N GLY A 125 5.79 -14.48 -5.00
CA GLY A 125 6.50 -13.40 -4.32
C GLY A 125 7.23 -13.85 -3.06
N ARG A 126 8.46 -13.37 -2.91
CA ARG A 126 9.36 -13.69 -1.79
C ARG A 126 9.60 -12.47 -0.90
N VAL A 127 10.10 -11.39 -1.47
CA VAL A 127 10.44 -10.14 -0.76
C VAL A 127 10.19 -8.95 -1.67
N ASN A 128 9.53 -7.92 -1.14
CA ASN A 128 9.38 -6.63 -1.80
C ASN A 128 10.08 -5.57 -0.96
N SER A 129 10.80 -4.67 -1.63
CA SER A 129 11.51 -3.58 -0.96
C SER A 129 11.43 -2.27 -1.72
N LEU A 130 11.44 -1.17 -0.98
CA LEU A 130 11.40 0.20 -1.49
C LEU A 130 12.35 1.08 -0.68
N TYR A 131 13.03 1.96 -1.39
CA TYR A 131 14.04 2.86 -0.86
C TYR A 131 13.88 4.27 -1.47
N ARG A 132 14.32 5.26 -0.72
CA ARG A 132 14.58 6.62 -1.22
C ARG A 132 16.06 6.76 -1.51
N VAL A 133 16.41 7.34 -2.66
CA VAL A 133 17.76 7.83 -2.95
C VAL A 133 17.78 9.35 -2.94
N ARG A 134 18.64 9.93 -2.12
CA ARG A 134 18.91 11.38 -2.06
C ARG A 134 20.40 11.62 -2.01
N ASN A 135 20.95 12.34 -3.00
CA ASN A 135 22.39 12.64 -3.09
C ASN A 135 23.27 11.37 -2.97
N GLY A 136 22.84 10.26 -3.57
CA GLY A 136 23.52 8.97 -3.51
C GLY A 136 23.30 8.16 -2.22
N ASN A 137 22.70 8.75 -1.18
CA ASN A 137 22.34 8.03 0.04
C ASN A 137 21.04 7.25 -0.14
N VAL A 138 21.05 5.95 0.20
CA VAL A 138 19.93 5.03 0.11
C VAL A 138 19.29 4.87 1.49
N THR A 139 18.02 5.19 1.62
CA THR A 139 17.24 5.06 2.86
C THR A 139 16.13 4.04 2.67
N LEU A 140 16.09 3.01 3.51
CA LEU A 140 15.01 2.02 3.52
C LEU A 140 13.67 2.67 3.87
N ILE A 141 12.66 2.42 3.05
CA ILE A 141 11.26 2.77 3.35
C ILE A 141 10.56 1.53 3.88
N VAL A 142 10.55 0.45 3.09
CA VAL A 142 9.95 -0.83 3.49
C VAL A 142 10.73 -1.99 2.89
N LYS A 143 10.87 -3.06 3.65
CA LYS A 143 11.31 -4.38 3.16
C LYS A 143 10.45 -5.40 3.91
N ASN A 144 9.55 -6.06 3.18
CA ASN A 144 8.65 -7.02 3.78
C ASN A 144 8.38 -8.19 2.82
N SER A 145 7.90 -9.30 3.36
CA SER A 145 7.40 -10.41 2.57
C SER A 145 5.87 -10.40 2.52
N PRO A 146 5.25 -10.54 1.33
CA PRO A 146 3.80 -10.70 1.19
C PRO A 146 3.29 -12.00 1.81
N LYS A 147 4.18 -12.94 2.18
CA LYS A 147 3.88 -14.16 2.94
C LYS A 147 3.80 -13.92 4.45
N ILE A 148 4.39 -12.83 4.96
CA ILE A 148 4.32 -12.44 6.38
C ILE A 148 3.08 -11.58 6.61
N SER A 149 2.97 -10.47 5.85
CA SER A 149 1.83 -9.56 5.98
C SER A 149 1.65 -8.76 4.70
N GLN A 150 0.41 -8.71 4.24
CA GLN A 150 -0.02 -7.83 3.15
C GLN A 150 -0.78 -6.60 3.69
N ALA A 151 -0.92 -6.50 5.02
CA ALA A 151 -1.55 -5.36 5.66
C ALA A 151 -0.61 -4.15 5.69
N PHE A 152 -1.17 -2.95 5.80
CA PHE A 152 -0.37 -1.77 6.11
C PHE A 152 0.27 -1.88 7.49
N ASN A 153 1.58 -1.68 7.52
CA ASN A 153 2.36 -1.57 8.74
C ASN A 153 2.98 -0.18 8.82
N LEU A 154 3.07 0.37 10.03
CA LEU A 154 3.79 1.62 10.25
C LEU A 154 5.26 1.44 9.89
N LEU A 155 5.85 2.46 9.28
CA LEU A 155 7.30 2.50 9.08
C LEU A 155 7.98 2.67 10.45
N SER A 156 9.20 2.15 10.59
CA SER A 156 10.00 2.31 11.83
C SER A 156 10.22 3.78 12.20
N SER A 157 10.28 4.64 11.18
CA SER A 157 10.23 6.09 11.31
C SER A 157 9.63 6.69 10.04
N PRO A 158 8.96 7.86 10.12
CA PRO A 158 8.49 8.55 8.94
C PRO A 158 9.65 8.90 8.00
N VAL A 159 9.45 8.69 6.69
CA VAL A 159 10.46 9.00 5.67
C VAL A 159 10.00 10.19 4.84
N ASP A 160 10.79 11.27 4.85
CA ASP A 160 10.51 12.45 4.06
C ASP A 160 10.92 12.25 2.59
N ILE A 161 10.04 12.60 1.66
CA ILE A 161 10.30 12.60 0.22
C ILE A 161 10.15 14.02 -0.30
N GLN A 162 11.14 14.49 -1.05
CA GLN A 162 11.17 15.85 -1.59
C GLN A 162 11.56 15.85 -3.07
N SER A 163 11.28 16.96 -3.75
CA SER A 163 11.65 17.14 -5.16
C SER A 163 13.13 16.86 -5.40
N GLY A 164 13.43 16.03 -6.41
CA GLY A 164 14.79 15.59 -6.75
C GLY A 164 15.19 14.23 -6.17
N ASP A 165 14.42 13.68 -5.22
CA ASP A 165 14.62 12.31 -4.76
C ASP A 165 14.28 11.29 -5.85
N TYR A 166 14.87 10.10 -5.75
CA TYR A 166 14.43 8.93 -6.49
C TYR A 166 13.80 7.92 -5.53
N LEU A 167 12.72 7.29 -5.98
CA LEU A 167 12.26 6.05 -5.39
C LEU A 167 12.82 4.90 -6.21
N ILE A 168 13.45 3.94 -5.55
CA ILE A 168 13.92 2.70 -6.16
C ILE A 168 13.39 1.52 -5.35
N GLY A 169 12.96 0.47 -6.01
CA GLY A 169 12.47 -0.71 -5.34
C GLY A 169 12.60 -1.94 -6.21
N GLN A 170 12.34 -3.10 -5.61
CA GLN A 170 12.29 -4.36 -6.33
C GLN A 170 11.32 -5.33 -5.66
N CYS A 171 10.74 -6.17 -6.49
CA CYS A 171 10.04 -7.39 -6.08
C CYS A 171 10.88 -8.60 -6.45
N VAL A 172 11.00 -9.54 -5.52
CA VAL A 172 11.80 -10.76 -5.66
C VAL A 172 10.88 -11.96 -5.64
N TYR A 173 11.08 -12.88 -6.57
CA TYR A 173 10.22 -14.05 -6.76
C TYR A 173 11.04 -15.33 -6.86
N ASP A 174 10.42 -16.44 -6.50
CA ASP A 174 10.90 -17.79 -6.81
C ASP A 174 9.83 -18.49 -7.65
N ASN A 175 10.15 -18.84 -8.90
CA ASN A 175 9.23 -19.54 -9.78
C ASN A 175 9.58 -21.04 -9.85
N ASN A 176 8.82 -21.83 -9.09
CA ASN A 176 8.97 -23.29 -9.02
C ASN A 176 8.04 -24.03 -10.01
N ASP A 177 7.36 -23.29 -10.90
CA ASP A 177 6.53 -23.88 -11.95
C ASP A 177 7.34 -24.15 -13.22
N ASP A 178 6.83 -25.07 -14.05
CA ASP A 178 7.37 -25.37 -15.39
C ASP A 178 6.95 -24.36 -16.48
N ARG A 179 6.32 -23.25 -16.11
CA ARG A 179 5.83 -22.22 -17.04
C ARG A 179 6.34 -20.83 -16.68
N VAL A 180 6.33 -19.96 -17.68
CA VAL A 180 6.60 -18.53 -17.49
C VAL A 180 5.41 -17.91 -16.76
N ILE A 181 5.68 -17.15 -15.70
CA ILE A 181 4.68 -16.31 -15.02
C ILE A 181 4.85 -14.87 -15.47
N VAL A 182 3.74 -14.20 -15.73
CA VAL A 182 3.69 -12.80 -16.20
C VAL A 182 2.76 -11.99 -15.30
N VAL A 183 2.75 -10.67 -15.50
CA VAL A 183 1.85 -9.76 -14.78
C VAL A 183 0.37 -10.07 -15.07
N GLY A 184 -0.48 -10.02 -14.05
CA GLY A 184 -1.93 -10.15 -14.20
C GLY A 184 -2.69 -10.12 -12.87
N ASP A 185 -4.02 -10.14 -12.95
CA ASP A 185 -4.92 -9.92 -11.80
C ASP A 185 -5.41 -11.23 -11.16
N THR A 186 -5.00 -12.39 -11.66
CA THR A 186 -5.46 -13.69 -11.14
C THR A 186 -4.37 -14.36 -10.31
N HIS A 187 -4.75 -15.32 -9.47
CA HIS A 187 -3.78 -16.12 -8.70
C HIS A 187 -2.80 -16.93 -9.58
N ASN A 188 -3.05 -17.03 -10.90
CA ASN A 188 -2.16 -17.72 -11.85
C ASN A 188 -1.13 -16.77 -12.48
N ASP A 189 -1.27 -15.48 -12.24
CA ASP A 189 -0.39 -14.41 -12.69
C ASP A 189 0.34 -13.81 -11.48
N GLU A 190 1.19 -12.81 -11.69
CA GLU A 190 1.86 -12.08 -10.61
C GLU A 190 1.59 -10.58 -10.59
N MET A 191 1.86 -9.98 -9.42
CA MET A 191 1.89 -8.54 -9.20
C MET A 191 3.16 -8.14 -8.46
N CYS A 192 3.65 -6.93 -8.74
CA CYS A 192 4.71 -6.28 -7.98
C CYS A 192 4.16 -4.96 -7.47
N ASN A 193 3.49 -5.00 -6.31
CA ASN A 193 2.86 -3.81 -5.74
C ASN A 193 3.44 -3.52 -4.35
N ILE A 194 3.78 -2.25 -4.13
CA ILE A 194 4.12 -1.68 -2.83
C ILE A 194 3.27 -0.43 -2.67
N TYR A 195 2.37 -0.47 -1.70
CA TYR A 195 1.52 0.65 -1.34
C TYR A 195 2.16 1.42 -0.20
N VAL A 196 2.25 2.74 -0.31
CA VAL A 196 2.84 3.59 0.74
C VAL A 196 1.89 4.71 1.09
N MET A 197 1.43 4.75 2.33
CA MET A 197 0.66 5.88 2.84
C MET A 197 1.58 7.04 3.16
N TYR A 198 1.17 8.23 2.73
CA TYR A 198 1.91 9.45 2.95
C TYR A 198 1.01 10.62 3.31
N SER A 199 1.57 11.56 4.06
CA SER A 199 0.92 12.81 4.44
C SER A 199 1.57 14.00 3.75
N TYR A 200 0.78 15.03 3.48
CA TYR A 200 1.22 16.24 2.80
C TYR A 200 0.39 17.45 3.23
N ILE A 201 0.95 18.65 3.04
CA ILE A 201 0.19 19.89 3.24
C ILE A 201 -0.70 20.08 1.99
N PRO A 202 -2.02 20.20 2.14
CA PRO A 202 -2.88 20.42 0.98
C PRO A 202 -2.60 21.78 0.34
N GLU A 203 -2.25 21.78 -0.95
CA GLU A 203 -2.20 23.00 -1.75
C GLU A 203 -3.64 23.40 -2.12
N ASN A 204 -4.03 24.64 -1.78
CA ASN A 204 -5.33 25.19 -2.17
C ASN A 204 -5.27 25.71 -3.61
N ILE A 205 -5.38 24.81 -4.59
CA ILE A 205 -5.51 25.22 -6.00
C ILE A 205 -6.94 25.71 -6.22
N THR A 206 -7.11 27.02 -6.38
CA THR A 206 -8.39 27.63 -6.75
C THR A 206 -8.53 27.65 -8.26
N SER A 207 -9.31 26.71 -8.83
CA SER A 207 -9.77 26.81 -10.22
C SER A 207 -11.24 27.24 -10.21
N ASN A 208 -11.57 28.39 -10.82
CA ASN A 208 -12.96 28.88 -10.96
C ASN A 208 -13.77 28.85 -9.64
N GLN A 209 -13.20 29.38 -8.54
CA GLN A 209 -13.79 29.40 -7.18
C GLN A 209 -13.97 28.02 -6.50
N GLN A 210 -13.45 26.94 -7.09
CA GLN A 210 -13.49 25.59 -6.50
C GLN A 210 -12.07 25.16 -6.12
N THR A 211 -11.85 24.88 -4.83
CA THR A 211 -10.59 24.27 -4.35
C THR A 211 -10.54 22.82 -4.84
N VAL A 212 -9.50 22.48 -5.59
CA VAL A 212 -9.26 21.11 -6.07
C VAL A 212 -8.09 20.51 -5.31
N TYR A 213 -8.34 19.46 -4.52
CA TYR A 213 -7.27 18.69 -3.88
C TYR A 213 -6.62 17.76 -4.89
N ARG A 214 -5.29 17.85 -5.06
CA ARG A 214 -4.52 16.93 -5.91
C ARG A 214 -3.41 16.27 -5.10
N PRO A 215 -3.36 14.93 -5.03
CA PRO A 215 -2.24 14.27 -4.39
C PRO A 215 -0.97 14.48 -5.22
N PRO A 216 0.16 14.80 -4.58
CA PRO A 216 1.39 15.18 -5.27
C PRO A 216 2.01 14.01 -6.05
N PHE A 217 1.76 12.77 -5.66
CA PHE A 217 2.45 11.62 -6.25
C PHE A 217 1.63 10.33 -6.11
N PRO A 218 0.74 10.03 -7.07
CA PRO A 218 -0.16 8.89 -6.97
C PRO A 218 0.50 7.56 -7.36
N THR A 219 1.50 7.56 -8.24
CA THR A 219 2.11 6.34 -8.79
C THR A 219 3.62 6.44 -8.99
N CYS A 220 4.31 5.32 -8.79
CA CYS A 220 5.68 5.09 -9.27
C CYS A 220 5.76 3.70 -9.93
N TRP A 221 5.79 3.65 -11.25
CA TRP A 221 5.57 2.41 -11.98
C TRP A 221 6.68 2.14 -13.00
N ASN A 222 7.14 0.88 -13.04
CA ASN A 222 8.23 0.39 -13.88
C ASN A 222 9.58 1.07 -13.61
N ASN A 223 10.60 0.68 -14.37
CA ASN A 223 11.97 1.14 -14.16
C ASN A 223 12.32 2.38 -15.01
N LEU A 224 11.87 3.57 -14.58
CA LEU A 224 12.06 4.82 -15.32
C LEU A 224 13.46 5.43 -15.15
N ALA A 225 14.22 4.99 -14.14
CA ALA A 225 15.61 5.39 -13.90
C ALA A 225 16.53 4.17 -13.63
N PRO A 226 16.82 3.31 -14.62
CA PRO A 226 17.55 2.05 -14.43
C PRO A 226 18.96 2.19 -13.85
N ASN A 227 19.61 3.34 -14.03
CA ASN A 227 20.90 3.60 -13.39
C ASN A 227 20.78 3.71 -11.87
N MET A 228 19.63 4.14 -11.36
CA MET A 228 19.39 4.28 -9.92
C MET A 228 19.10 2.94 -9.26
N THR A 229 18.49 1.98 -9.97
CA THR A 229 18.21 0.64 -9.40
C THR A 229 19.47 -0.17 -9.12
N LYS A 230 20.63 0.25 -9.65
CA LYS A 230 21.95 -0.32 -9.28
C LYS A 230 22.35 0.00 -7.83
N LEU A 231 21.69 0.97 -7.19
CA LEU A 231 21.90 1.32 -5.79
C LEU A 231 21.01 0.51 -4.83
N ILE A 232 20.16 -0.38 -5.33
CA ILE A 232 19.40 -1.28 -4.47
C ILE A 232 20.40 -2.17 -3.71
N PRO A 233 20.34 -2.25 -2.38
CA PRO A 233 21.25 -3.08 -1.58
C PRO A 233 21.21 -4.56 -1.99
N GLU A 234 22.34 -5.25 -2.02
CA GLU A 234 22.41 -6.68 -2.36
C GLU A 234 21.60 -7.56 -1.41
N ASP A 235 21.50 -7.16 -0.15
CA ASP A 235 20.73 -7.86 0.88
C ASP A 235 19.20 -7.69 0.72
N SER A 236 18.73 -6.89 -0.24
CA SER A 236 17.31 -6.69 -0.53
C SER A 236 16.59 -7.98 -0.97
N VAL A 237 17.32 -8.99 -1.47
CA VAL A 237 16.79 -10.32 -1.82
C VAL A 237 16.58 -11.24 -0.62
N ILE A 238 17.18 -10.90 0.53
CA ILE A 238 17.12 -11.74 1.73
C ILE A 238 15.75 -11.58 2.38
N PHE A 239 15.12 -12.71 2.68
CA PHE A 239 13.83 -12.77 3.38
C PHE A 239 13.92 -12.04 4.73
N PRO A 240 13.00 -11.12 5.05
CA PRO A 240 13.02 -10.43 6.34
C PRO A 240 12.73 -11.42 7.47
N PRO A 241 13.28 -11.22 8.67
CA PRO A 241 12.93 -12.06 9.82
C PRO A 241 11.43 -12.03 10.07
N ILE A 242 10.85 -13.18 10.38
CA ILE A 242 9.45 -13.28 10.79
C ILE A 242 9.36 -12.65 12.18
N PRO A 243 8.49 -11.64 12.39
CA PRO A 243 8.26 -11.11 13.74
C PRO A 243 7.80 -12.25 14.65
N ASP A 244 8.34 -12.34 15.87
CA ASP A 244 7.86 -13.31 16.85
C ASP A 244 6.34 -13.12 17.02
N GLU A 245 5.56 -14.18 16.80
CA GLU A 245 4.13 -14.17 17.12
C GLU A 245 4.02 -13.86 18.61
N ASP A 246 3.43 -12.71 18.94
CA ASP A 246 3.00 -12.43 20.30
C ASP A 246 1.92 -13.47 20.61
N GLN A 247 2.32 -14.57 21.28
CA GLN A 247 1.43 -15.57 21.85
C GLN A 247 0.65 -14.93 23.00
N THR A 248 -0.22 -13.97 22.69
CA THR A 248 -1.37 -13.74 23.53
C THR A 248 -2.40 -14.78 23.12
N ASP A 249 -2.46 -15.87 23.88
CA ASP A 249 -3.62 -16.76 23.94
C ASP A 249 -4.88 -15.88 24.07
N VAL A 250 -5.56 -15.62 22.95
CA VAL A 250 -6.94 -15.15 23.00
C VAL A 250 -7.75 -16.41 23.20
N ASP A 251 -8.01 -16.70 24.46
CA ASP A 251 -8.94 -17.71 24.92
C ASP A 251 -10.17 -17.75 24.00
N GLU A 252 -10.47 -18.95 23.55
CA GLU A 252 -11.64 -19.32 22.74
C GLU A 252 -12.91 -19.17 23.61
N SER A 253 -13.25 -17.95 24.00
CA SER A 253 -14.54 -17.62 24.59
C SER A 253 -14.88 -16.15 24.33
N THR A 254 -15.85 -15.95 23.44
CA THR A 254 -16.73 -14.77 23.35
C THR A 254 -16.19 -13.45 23.92
N SER A 255 -15.66 -12.56 23.09
CA SER A 255 -15.78 -11.12 23.38
C SER A 255 -15.83 -10.29 22.10
N SER A 256 -16.96 -9.61 21.90
CA SER A 256 -17.04 -8.47 21.00
C SER A 256 -16.31 -7.30 21.68
N SER A 257 -15.07 -7.03 21.32
CA SER A 257 -14.38 -5.83 21.80
C SER A 257 -14.71 -4.65 20.88
N THR A 258 -15.78 -3.94 21.22
CA THR A 258 -16.03 -2.60 20.67
C THR A 258 -15.07 -1.64 21.35
N THR A 259 -14.01 -1.22 20.67
CA THR A 259 -13.14 -0.14 21.17
C THR A 259 -13.70 1.19 20.69
N THR A 260 -14.60 1.76 21.47
CA THR A 260 -15.04 3.16 21.32
C THR A 260 -13.95 4.03 21.91
N VAL A 261 -13.18 4.73 21.08
CA VAL A 261 -12.38 5.87 21.54
C VAL A 261 -13.23 7.11 21.29
N GLU A 262 -13.81 7.65 22.36
CA GLU A 262 -14.43 8.96 22.35
C GLU A 262 -13.36 10.06 22.22
N VAL A 263 -13.46 10.88 21.17
CA VAL A 263 -13.04 12.29 21.15
C VAL A 263 -14.04 13.09 20.32
#